data_AF-A0A832LM59-F1
#
_entry.id   AF-A0A832LM59-F1
#
_cell.length_a   1.000
_cell.length_b   1.000
_cell.length_c   1.000
_cell.angle_alpha   90.00
_cell.angle_beta   90.00
_cell.angle_gamma   90.00
#
_symmetry.space_group_name_H-M   'P 1'
#
loop_
_entity.id
_entity.type
_entity.pdbx_description
1 polymer ?
#
loop_
_entity_poly.entity_id
_entity_poly.type
_entity_poly.pdbx_seq_one_letter_code
_entity_poly.pdbx_strand_id
1 'polypeptide(L)' 'MVEPHRHCPVCGKPIPLEEGTCSKKCAEVLIKNQQRVMRTRLIFYILLAVFVIIWLFVVLK' A
#
# COMPACT_ATOMS: atom_id res chain seq x y z
N MET A 1 28.47 -5.97 18.48
CA MET A 1 27.40 -4.96 18.30
C MET A 1 26.82 -5.17 16.91
N VAL A 2 25.54 -5.56 16.79
CA VAL A 2 24.90 -5.75 15.49
C VAL A 2 24.54 -4.36 14.97
N GLU A 3 25.15 -3.94 13.87
CA GLU A 3 24.84 -2.66 13.25
C GLU A 3 23.37 -2.64 12.81
N PRO A 4 22.66 -1.54 13.08
CA PRO A 4 21.25 -1.44 12.73
C PRO A 4 21.11 -1.49 11.20
N HIS A 5 20.38 -2.50 10.73
CA HIS A 5 20.10 -2.75 9.32
C HIS A 5 18.59 -2.86 9.11
N ARG A 6 18.12 -2.44 7.94
CA ARG A 6 16.73 -2.63 7.52
C ARG A 6 16.64 -3.78 6.52
N HIS A 7 15.53 -4.50 6.52
CA HIS A 7 15.26 -5.51 5.51
C HIS A 7 14.50 -4.92 4.33
N CYS A 8 14.82 -5.36 3.12
CA CYS A 8 14.06 -4.97 1.94
C CYS A 8 12.59 -5.39 2.07
N PRO A 9 11.61 -4.49 1.85
CA PRO A 9 10.19 -4.85 1.96
C PRO A 9 9.73 -5.85 0.89
N VAL A 10 10.52 -6.06 -0.16
CA VAL A 10 10.18 -6.93 -1.30
C VAL A 10 10.84 -8.30 -1.20
N CYS A 11 12.11 -8.37 -0.76
CA CYS A 11 12.90 -9.62 -0.80
C CYS A 11 13.59 -9.99 0.52
N GLY A 12 13.48 -9.15 1.56
CA GLY A 12 14.05 -9.44 2.88
C GLY A 12 15.57 -9.29 3.00
N LYS A 13 16.29 -8.93 1.93
CA LYS A 13 17.75 -8.72 2.01
C LYS A 13 18.10 -7.61 3.01
N PRO A 14 19.17 -7.76 3.82
CA PRO A 14 19.67 -6.68 4.67
C PRO A 14 20.15 -5.52 3.80
N ILE A 15 19.76 -4.32 4.17
CA ILE A 15 20.08 -3.05 3.51
C ILE A 15 20.54 -2.07 4.61
N PRO A 16 21.54 -1.22 4.36
CA PRO A 16 21.88 -0.13 5.27
C PRO A 16 20.69 0.78 5.55
N LEU A 17 20.69 1.46 6.69
CA LEU A 17 19.61 2.37 7.06
C LEU A 17 19.37 3.50 6.05
N GLU A 18 20.37 3.89 5.27
CA GLU A 18 20.28 4.97 4.27
C GLU A 18 19.39 4.59 3.07
N GLU A 19 19.30 3.30 2.74
CA GLU A 19 18.68 2.83 1.50
C GLU A 19 17.29 2.20 1.74
N GLY A 20 16.33 2.53 0.88
CA GLY A 20 14.95 2.04 1.00
C GLY A 20 14.69 0.67 0.36
N THR A 21 15.46 0.26 -0.64
CA THR A 21 15.23 -1.00 -1.38
C THR A 21 16.54 -1.62 -1.86
N CYS A 22 16.53 -2.95 -2.06
CA CYS A 22 17.71 -3.75 -2.35
C CYS A 22 18.35 -3.47 -3.73
N SER A 23 17.55 -2.98 -4.67
CA SER A 23 17.88 -2.85 -6.09
C SER A 23 16.76 -2.10 -6.82
N LYS A 24 17.04 -1.62 -8.04
CA LYS A 24 16.02 -1.00 -8.91
C LYS A 24 14.81 -1.91 -9.16
N LYS A 25 15.02 -3.22 -9.32
CA LYS A 25 13.94 -4.21 -9.46
C LYS A 25 13.05 -4.26 -8.21
N CYS A 26 13.65 -4.24 -7.02
CA CYS A 26 12.91 -4.17 -5.75
C CYS A 26 12.07 -2.88 -5.69
N ALA A 27 12.62 -1.73 -6.12
CA ALA A 27 11.90 -0.46 -6.15
C ALA A 27 10.69 -0.47 -7.10
N GLU A 28 10.85 -0.98 -8.33
CA GLU A 28 9.76 -1.08 -9.31
C GLU A 28 8.59 -1.95 -8.81
N VAL A 29 8.90 -3.09 -8.18
CA VAL A 29 7.87 -3.97 -7.58
C VAL A 29 7.14 -3.25 -6.46
N LEU A 30 7.86 -2.52 -5.60
CA LEU A 30 7.26 -1.71 -4.53
C LEU A 30 6.31 -0.65 -5.09
N ILE A 31 6.74 0.10 -6.11
CA ILE A 31 5.91 1.13 -6.76
C ILE A 31 4.67 0.48 -7.39
N LYS A 32 4.82 -0.64 -8.09
CA LYS A 32 3.70 -1.36 -8.70
C LYS A 32 2.70 -1.86 -7.66
N ASN A 33 3.19 -2.36 -6.54
CA ASN A 33 2.34 -2.80 -5.43
C ASN A 33 1.61 -1.62 -4.77
N GLN A 34 2.30 -0.50 -4.54
CA GLN A 34 1.67 0.72 -4.04
C GLN A 34 0.58 1.22 -4.97
N GLN A 35 0.83 1.28 -6.28
CA GLN A 35 -0.19 1.68 -7.27
C GLN A 35 -1.42 0.77 -7.24
N ARG A 36 -1.23 -0.55 -7.07
CA ARG A 36 -2.34 -1.50 -6.91
C ARG A 36 -3.14 -1.20 -5.65
N VAL A 37 -2.48 -1.02 -4.51
CA VAL A 37 -3.15 -0.69 -3.24
C VAL A 37 -3.92 0.62 -3.35
N MET A 38 -3.36 1.65 -3.99
CA MET A 38 -4.07 2.93 -4.19
C MET A 38 -5.33 2.76 -5.03
N ARG A 39 -5.27 1.97 -6.12
CA ARG A 39 -6.44 1.66 -6.95
C ARG A 39 -7.50 0.89 -6.18
N THR A 40 -7.10 -0.17 -5.47
CA THR A 40 -8.04 -0.97 -4.67
C THR A 40 -8.69 -0.13 -3.57
N ARG A 41 -7.92 0.72 -2.89
CA ARG A 41 -8.42 1.63 -1.86
C ARG A 41 -9.43 2.62 -2.44
N LEU A 42 -9.17 3.19 -3.62
CA LEU A 42 -10.09 4.09 -4.31
C LEU A 42 -11.43 3.39 -4.62
N ILE A 43 -11.37 2.19 -5.19
CA ILE A 43 -12.58 1.39 -5.51
C ILE A 43 -13.37 1.09 -4.23
N PHE A 44 -12.69 0.71 -3.16
CA PHE A 44 -13.34 0.42 -1.88
C PHE A 44 -14.07 1.65 -1.31
N TYR A 45 -13.44 2.83 -1.36
CA TYR A 45 -14.10 4.06 -0.91
C TYR A 45 -15.31 4.44 -1.78
N ILE A 46 -15.25 4.24 -3.09
CA ILE A 46 -16.40 4.47 -3.98
C ILE A 46 -17.55 3.55 -3.61
N LEU A 47 -17.29 2.25 -3.45
CA LEU A 47 -18.31 1.28 -3.05
C LEU A 47 -18.93 1.62 -1.69
N LEU A 48 -18.10 2.02 -0.71
CA LEU A 48 -18.57 2.43 0.60
C LEU A 48 -19.44 3.70 0.52
N ALA A 49 -19.03 4.70 -0.27
CA ALA A 49 -19.81 5.92 -0.47
C ALA A 49 -21.18 5.62 -1.11
N VAL A 50 -21.23 4.79 -2.15
CA VAL A 50 -22.49 4.36 -2.78
C VAL A 50 -23.37 3.61 -1.78
N PHE A 51 -22.79 2.70 -1.00
CA PHE A 51 -23.52 1.98 0.04
C PHE A 51 -24.14 2.92 1.07
N VAL A 52 -23.39 3.90 1.57
CA VAL A 52 -23.88 4.89 2.53
C VAL A 52 -25.00 5.75 1.92
N ILE A 53 -24.87 6.18 0.66
CA ILE A 53 -25.91 6.97 -0.02
C ILE A 53 -27.21 6.17 -0.13
N ILE A 54 -27.14 4.90 -0.54
CA ILE A 54 -28.32 4.02 -0.64
C ILE A 54 -28.93 3.81 0.75
N TRP A 55 -28.09 3.53 1.76
CA TRP A 55 -28.55 3.33 3.12
C TRP A 55 -29.27 4.56 3.68
N LEU A 56 -28.69 5.76 3.49
CA LEU A 56 -29.33 7.02 3.87
C LEU A 56 -30.65 7.23 3.13
N PHE A 57 -30.71 6.92 1.83
CA PHE A 57 -31.95 7.03 1.05
C PHE A 57 -33.05 6.08 1.54
N VAL A 58 -32.68 4.87 1.99
CA VAL A 58 -33.63 3.89 2.54
C VAL A 58 -34.09 4.28 3.95
N VAL A 59 -33.22 4.89 4.75
CA VAL A 59 -33.50 5.22 6.17
C VAL A 59 -34.18 6.58 6.34
N LEU A 60 -33.84 7.59 5.54
CA LEU A 60 -34.44 8.94 5.60
C LEU A 60 -35.74 9.06 4.81
N LYS A 61 -36.20 7.98 4.18
CA LYS A 61 -37.49 7.92 3.49
C LYS A 61 -38.50 7.18 4.35
#